data_AF-A0A533SCX2-F1
#
_entry.id   AF-A0A533SCX2-F1
#
_cell.length_a   1.000
_cell.length_b   1.000
_cell.length_c   1.000
_cell.angle_alpha   90.00
_cell.angle_beta   90.00
_cell.angle_gamma   90.00
#
_symmetry.space_group_name_H-M   'P 1'
#
loop_
_entity.id
_entity.type
_entity.pdbx_description
1 polymer ?
#
loop_
_entity_poly.entity_id
_entity_poly.type
_entity_poly.pdbx_seq_one_letter_code
_entity_poly.pdbx_strand_id
1 'polypeptide(L)'
;MKITDSKPSSMRSRENRGGVTRRGGASIFIGELNRQEEKQRDTEKQSLKDLRDKLFHAGDRLEQEPSPANLAEFRELIGTFAKKATALAYRFESMGGYIGSDLGLVSIIDKEVDELLRLVVQGQRARIDIAAKISTIKGLIIKLSA
;
A
#
# COMPACT_ATOMS: atom_id res chain seq x y z
N MET A 1 29.64 -68.54 -52.53
CA MET A 1 28.84 -67.95 -53.63
C MET A 1 27.96 -66.86 -53.00
N LYS A 2 28.16 -65.55 -53.23
CA LYS A 2 27.79 -64.74 -54.44
C LYS A 2 26.26 -64.86 -54.68
N ILE A 3 25.39 -63.84 -54.66
CA ILE A 3 25.44 -62.43 -55.11
C ILE A 3 24.20 -61.66 -54.56
N THR A 4 24.41 -60.39 -54.12
CA THR A 4 23.64 -59.10 -54.21
C THR A 4 22.09 -59.08 -54.09
N ASP A 5 21.37 -58.01 -53.73
CA ASP A 5 21.57 -56.58 -54.04
C ASP A 5 20.65 -55.62 -53.24
N SER A 6 21.16 -54.40 -53.04
CA SER A 6 20.52 -53.07 -53.11
C SER A 6 19.13 -52.74 -52.51
N LYS A 7 19.13 -51.95 -51.42
CA LYS A 7 18.77 -50.49 -51.33
C LYS A 7 18.01 -50.14 -50.02
N PRO A 8 18.44 -49.10 -49.27
CA PRO A 8 17.69 -48.57 -48.14
C PRO A 8 16.63 -47.58 -48.63
N SER A 9 15.36 -47.82 -48.27
CA SER A 9 14.30 -46.86 -48.57
C SER A 9 14.42 -45.65 -47.64
N SER A 10 14.46 -44.50 -48.30
CA SER A 10 14.63 -43.14 -47.82
C SER A 10 13.96 -42.79 -46.50
N MET A 11 14.76 -42.13 -45.66
CA MET A 11 14.32 -41.14 -44.69
C MET A 11 13.26 -40.23 -45.32
N ARG A 12 12.01 -40.36 -44.87
CA ARG A 12 11.05 -39.27 -45.04
C ARG A 12 11.31 -38.25 -43.95
N SER A 13 11.80 -37.12 -44.44
CA SER A 13 12.06 -35.88 -43.75
C SER A 13 11.05 -35.65 -42.63
N ARG A 14 11.62 -35.46 -41.45
CA ARG A 14 11.00 -34.92 -40.24
C ARG A 14 10.41 -33.57 -40.62
N GLU A 15 9.13 -33.54 -40.97
CA GLU A 15 8.39 -32.28 -41.06
C GLU A 15 8.21 -31.79 -39.62
N ASN A 16 9.23 -31.03 -39.17
CA ASN A 16 9.12 -30.13 -38.05
C ASN A 16 7.93 -29.23 -38.35
N ARG A 17 6.74 -29.61 -37.87
CA ARG A 17 5.70 -28.66 -37.54
C ARG A 17 6.33 -27.75 -36.51
N GLY A 18 6.88 -26.64 -37.00
CA GLY A 18 7.37 -25.56 -36.18
C GLY A 18 6.27 -25.25 -35.18
N GLY A 19 6.50 -25.63 -33.93
CA GLY A 19 5.69 -25.15 -32.84
C GLY A 19 5.72 -23.65 -32.97
N VAL A 20 4.59 -23.07 -33.37
CA VAL A 20 4.41 -21.62 -33.37
C VAL A 20 4.53 -21.23 -31.92
N THR A 21 5.75 -20.88 -31.51
CA THR A 21 5.99 -20.22 -30.23
C THR A 21 5.23 -18.92 -30.29
N ARG A 22 3.98 -18.92 -29.80
CA ARG A 22 3.23 -17.73 -29.41
C ARG A 22 3.93 -17.11 -28.20
N ARG A 23 5.20 -16.72 -28.34
CA ARG A 23 6.02 -16.10 -27.28
C ARG A 23 5.75 -14.59 -27.15
N GLY A 24 5.10 -13.97 -28.15
CA GLY A 24 4.85 -12.52 -28.15
C GLY A 24 3.60 -12.08 -27.36
N GLY A 25 2.48 -12.80 -27.47
CA GLY A 25 1.20 -12.36 -26.88
C GLY A 25 1.17 -12.37 -25.35
N ALA A 26 1.76 -13.40 -24.73
CA ALA A 26 1.88 -13.47 -23.27
C ALA A 26 2.81 -12.39 -22.70
N SER A 27 3.88 -12.04 -23.42
CA SER A 27 4.81 -10.97 -23.01
C SER A 27 4.18 -9.59 -23.09
N ILE A 28 3.33 -9.33 -24.08
CA ILE A 28 2.62 -8.05 -24.23
C ILE A 28 1.53 -7.93 -23.16
N PHE A 29 0.78 -9.01 -22.89
CA PHE A 29 -0.23 -9.03 -21.83
C PHE A 29 0.39 -8.81 -20.44
N ILE A 30 1.49 -9.52 -20.11
CA ILE A 30 2.20 -9.33 -18.84
C ILE A 30 2.74 -7.90 -18.73
N GLY A 31 3.28 -7.34 -19.82
CA GLY A 31 3.74 -5.96 -19.85
C GLY A 31 2.62 -4.94 -19.60
N GLU A 32 1.44 -5.13 -20.17
CA GLU A 32 0.30 -4.24 -19.94
C GLU A 32 -0.31 -4.42 -18.54
N LEU A 33 -0.36 -5.65 -18.03
CA LEU A 33 -0.80 -5.94 -16.67
C LEU A 33 0.10 -5.24 -15.64
N ASN A 34 1.43 -5.34 -15.82
CA ASN A 34 2.40 -4.66 -14.96
C ASN A 34 2.22 -3.13 -14.99
N ARG A 35 1.99 -2.54 -16.18
CA ARG A 35 1.72 -1.09 -16.30
C ARG A 35 0.42 -0.68 -15.61
N GLN A 36 -0.63 -1.50 -15.68
CA GLN A 36 -1.87 -1.23 -14.96
C GLN A 36 -1.67 -1.32 -13.44
N GLU A 37 -0.94 -2.32 -12.97
CA GLU A 37 -0.60 -2.44 -11.56
C GLU A 37 0.22 -1.25 -11.06
N GLU A 38 1.23 -0.80 -11.83
CA GLU A 38 2.03 0.39 -11.50
C GLU A 38 1.15 1.65 -11.39
N LYS A 39 0.28 1.90 -12.37
CA LYS A 39 -0.66 3.03 -12.32
C LYS A 39 -1.60 2.99 -11.12
N GLN A 40 -2.10 1.79 -10.77
CA GLN A 40 -2.94 1.62 -9.59
C GLN A 40 -2.15 1.91 -8.31
N ARG A 41 -0.91 1.42 -8.20
CA ARG A 41 -0.03 1.68 -7.06
C ARG A 41 0.24 3.18 -6.90
N ASP A 42 0.53 3.88 -7.99
CA ASP A 42 0.77 5.33 -7.95
C ASP A 42 -0.48 6.10 -7.52
N THR A 43 -1.64 5.70 -8.03
CA THR A 43 -2.93 6.30 -7.65
C THR A 43 -3.21 6.09 -6.17
N GLU A 44 -2.96 4.90 -5.64
CA GLU A 44 -3.21 4.59 -4.23
C GLU A 44 -2.24 5.31 -3.30
N LYS A 45 -0.95 5.39 -3.68
CA LYS A 45 0.06 6.19 -2.97
C LYS A 45 -0.31 7.66 -2.92
N GLN A 46 -0.72 8.24 -4.06
CA GLN A 46 -1.16 9.63 -4.11
C GLN A 46 -2.40 9.84 -3.22
N SER A 47 -3.35 8.93 -3.29
CA SER A 47 -4.57 9.03 -2.49
C SER A 47 -4.33 8.80 -0.99
N LEU A 48 -3.25 8.12 -0.59
CA LEU A 48 -2.81 8.03 0.80
C LEU A 48 -2.12 9.34 1.25
N LYS A 49 -1.31 9.93 0.38
CA LYS A 49 -0.66 11.23 0.60
C LYS A 49 -1.69 12.35 0.79
N ASP A 50 -2.71 12.41 -0.07
CA ASP A 50 -3.78 13.41 0.04
C ASP A 50 -4.53 13.28 1.38
N LEU A 51 -4.74 12.04 1.84
CA LEU A 51 -5.39 11.78 3.12
C LEU A 51 -4.52 12.19 4.31
N ARG A 52 -3.21 11.96 4.23
CA ARG A 52 -2.24 12.44 5.22
C ARG A 52 -2.26 13.96 5.31
N ASP A 53 -2.26 14.64 4.17
CA ASP A 53 -2.21 16.11 4.14
C ASP A 53 -3.52 16.70 4.73
N LYS A 54 -4.69 16.09 4.43
CA LYS A 54 -5.96 16.43 5.10
C LYS A 54 -5.91 16.21 6.62
N LEU A 55 -5.36 15.08 7.05
CA LEU A 55 -5.18 14.77 8.47
C LEU A 55 -4.29 15.80 9.17
N PHE A 56 -3.22 16.25 8.50
CA PHE A 56 -2.32 17.26 9.06
C PHE A 56 -3.01 18.61 9.22
N HIS A 57 -3.77 19.03 8.21
CA HIS A 57 -4.58 20.25 8.28
C HIS A 57 -5.66 20.18 9.37
N ALA A 58 -6.33 19.04 9.54
CA ALA A 58 -7.28 18.84 10.63
C ALA A 58 -6.57 18.90 12.00
N GLY A 59 -5.35 18.37 12.10
CA GLY A 59 -4.52 18.49 13.29
C GLY A 59 -4.13 19.94 13.60
N ASP A 60 -3.72 20.71 12.59
CA ASP A 60 -3.40 22.14 12.74
C ASP A 60 -4.62 22.94 13.23
N ARG A 61 -5.79 22.65 12.66
CA ARG A 61 -7.06 23.25 13.10
C ARG A 61 -7.39 22.90 14.55
N LEU A 62 -7.22 21.65 14.94
CA LEU A 62 -7.48 21.19 16.30
C LEU A 62 -6.52 21.84 17.32
N GLU A 63 -5.27 22.06 16.92
CA GLU A 63 -4.28 22.75 17.75
C GLU A 63 -4.65 24.22 17.98
N GLN A 64 -5.10 24.91 16.92
CA GLN A 64 -5.56 26.31 17.01
C GLN A 64 -6.86 26.42 17.83
N GLU A 65 -7.81 25.52 17.54
CA GLU A 65 -9.14 25.48 18.14
C GLU A 65 -9.45 24.06 18.67
N PRO A 66 -9.14 23.79 19.96
CA PRO A 66 -9.41 22.51 20.60
C PRO A 66 -10.90 22.31 20.91
N SER A 67 -11.70 22.07 19.87
CA SER A 67 -13.14 21.83 19.96
C SER A 67 -13.49 20.34 19.77
N PRO A 68 -14.61 19.87 20.36
CA PRO A 68 -15.08 18.51 20.11
C PRO A 68 -15.32 18.19 18.63
N ALA A 69 -15.73 19.18 17.84
CA ALA A 69 -15.96 19.04 16.40
C ALA A 69 -14.65 18.81 15.64
N ASN A 70 -13.63 19.65 15.88
CA ASN A 70 -12.31 19.50 15.25
C ASN A 70 -11.65 18.17 15.67
N LEU A 71 -11.88 17.72 16.91
CA LEU A 71 -11.36 16.44 17.40
C LEU A 71 -12.02 15.26 16.70
N ALA A 72 -13.34 15.30 16.52
CA ALA A 72 -14.09 14.25 15.82
C ALA A 72 -13.60 14.09 14.37
N GLU A 73 -13.43 15.20 13.65
CA GLU A 73 -12.89 15.20 12.28
C GLU A 73 -11.47 14.62 12.23
N PHE A 74 -10.59 15.07 13.13
CA PHE A 74 -9.22 14.57 13.19
C PHE A 74 -9.17 13.05 13.46
N ARG A 75 -10.00 12.57 14.40
CA ARG A 75 -10.10 11.13 14.73
C ARG A 75 -10.64 10.30 13.57
N GLU A 76 -11.64 10.79 12.86
CA GLU A 76 -12.22 10.11 11.69
C GLU A 76 -11.17 9.96 10.57
N LEU A 77 -10.40 11.02 10.33
CA LEU A 77 -9.31 11.01 9.35
C LEU A 77 -8.20 10.02 9.73
N ILE A 78 -7.83 9.94 11.02
CA ILE A 78 -6.87 8.93 11.52
C ILE A 78 -7.36 7.52 11.25
N GLY A 79 -8.62 7.22 11.60
CA GLY A 79 -9.19 5.89 11.37
C GLY A 79 -9.25 5.53 9.88
N THR A 80 -9.60 6.48 9.03
CA THR A 80 -9.61 6.30 7.57
C THR A 80 -8.20 6.07 7.03
N PHE A 81 -7.22 6.83 7.54
CA PHE A 81 -5.82 6.69 7.16
C PHE A 81 -5.25 5.34 7.54
N ALA A 82 -5.42 4.92 8.81
CA ALA A 82 -4.93 3.65 9.31
C ALA A 82 -5.48 2.48 8.49
N LYS A 83 -6.80 2.44 8.24
CA LYS A 83 -7.43 1.41 7.40
C LYS A 83 -6.77 1.32 6.02
N LYS A 84 -6.54 2.46 5.38
CA LYS A 84 -5.97 2.52 4.03
C LYS A 84 -4.48 2.15 4.00
N ALA A 85 -3.70 2.65 4.96
CA ALA A 85 -2.29 2.35 5.09
C ALA A 85 -2.06 0.84 5.33
N THR A 86 -2.82 0.25 6.26
CA THR A 86 -2.73 -1.20 6.53
C THR A 86 -3.21 -2.02 5.33
N ALA A 87 -4.29 -1.63 4.64
CA ALA A 87 -4.73 -2.32 3.42
C ALA A 87 -3.67 -2.29 2.31
N LEU A 88 -2.94 -1.17 2.17
CA LEU A 88 -1.80 -1.06 1.27
C LEU A 88 -0.66 -1.99 1.68
N ALA A 89 -0.29 -1.99 2.96
CA ALA A 89 0.75 -2.87 3.50
C ALA A 89 0.46 -4.36 3.22
N TYR A 90 -0.78 -4.81 3.44
CA TYR A 90 -1.21 -6.18 3.12
C TYR A 90 -1.08 -6.53 1.62
N ARG A 91 -1.39 -5.60 0.72
CA ARG A 91 -1.23 -5.81 -0.72
C ARG A 91 0.24 -5.85 -1.15
N PHE A 92 1.16 -5.29 -0.36
CA PHE A 92 2.60 -5.40 -0.60
C PHE A 92 3.19 -6.66 0.03
N GLU A 93 2.68 -7.14 1.18
CA GLU A 93 3.10 -8.42 1.79
C GLU A 93 2.78 -9.63 0.92
N SER A 94 1.71 -9.62 0.14
CA SER A 94 1.42 -10.71 -0.80
C SER A 94 2.52 -10.87 -1.87
N MET A 95 3.50 -9.96 -1.94
CA MET A 95 4.74 -10.04 -2.72
C MET A 95 5.99 -10.40 -1.88
N GLY A 96 5.89 -10.68 -0.57
CA GLY A 96 6.92 -11.30 0.27
C GLY A 96 7.47 -10.52 1.48
N GLY A 97 6.76 -9.54 2.07
CA GLY A 97 7.26 -8.70 3.18
C GLY A 97 6.46 -8.74 4.49
N TYR A 98 7.11 -8.63 5.66
CA TYR A 98 6.50 -8.77 7.01
C TYR A 98 5.75 -7.51 7.50
N ILE A 99 4.49 -7.64 7.97
CA ILE A 99 3.61 -6.51 8.39
C ILE A 99 3.59 -6.26 9.92
N GLY A 100 4.25 -7.08 10.74
CA GLY A 100 4.08 -7.01 12.20
C GLY A 100 4.35 -5.64 12.84
N SER A 101 5.18 -4.80 12.21
CA SER A 101 5.45 -3.42 12.63
C SER A 101 4.25 -2.48 12.51
N ASP A 102 3.43 -2.63 11.46
CA ASP A 102 2.45 -1.63 11.06
C ASP A 102 1.18 -1.73 11.92
N LEU A 103 0.77 -2.96 12.26
CA LEU A 103 -0.33 -3.20 13.21
C LEU A 103 0.02 -2.68 14.61
N GLY A 104 1.28 -2.83 15.03
CA GLY A 104 1.78 -2.27 16.28
C GLY A 104 1.70 -0.74 16.30
N LEU A 105 2.11 -0.09 15.20
CA LEU A 105 2.01 1.37 15.04
C LEU A 105 0.56 1.86 15.10
N VAL A 106 -0.39 1.17 14.45
CA VAL A 106 -1.82 1.53 14.52
C VAL A 106 -2.33 1.49 15.96
N SER A 107 -1.96 0.47 16.74
CA SER A 107 -2.35 0.40 18.15
C SER A 107 -1.76 1.53 19.00
N ILE A 108 -0.53 1.96 18.70
CA ILE A 108 0.09 3.10 19.38
C ILE A 108 -0.66 4.39 19.03
N ILE A 109 -0.98 4.60 17.74
CA ILE A 109 -1.74 5.77 17.28
C ILE A 109 -3.10 5.85 18.00
N ASP A 110 -3.81 4.73 18.11
CA ASP A 110 -5.12 4.68 18.80
C ASP A 110 -5.02 5.14 20.26
N LYS A 111 -3.98 4.67 20.98
CA LYS A 111 -3.72 5.11 22.36
C LYS A 111 -3.44 6.60 22.47
N GLU A 112 -2.62 7.16 21.57
CA GLU A 112 -2.32 8.60 21.57
C GLU A 112 -3.57 9.45 21.27
N VAL A 113 -4.48 8.96 20.42
CA VAL A 113 -5.77 9.62 20.14
C VAL A 113 -6.70 9.60 21.35
N ASP A 114 -6.74 8.49 22.09
CA ASP A 114 -7.51 8.39 23.33
C ASP A 114 -6.98 9.35 24.41
N GLU A 115 -5.66 9.51 24.51
CA GLU A 115 -5.06 10.50 25.40
C GLU A 115 -5.38 11.93 24.98
N LEU A 116 -5.31 12.23 23.68
CA LEU A 116 -5.70 13.53 23.13
C LEU A 116 -7.15 13.87 23.47
N LEU A 117 -8.06 12.91 23.38
CA LEU A 117 -9.46 13.08 23.78
C LEU A 117 -9.57 13.52 25.24
N ARG A 118 -8.83 12.87 26.15
CA ARG A 118 -8.83 13.25 27.58
C ARG A 118 -8.35 14.68 27.79
N LEU A 119 -7.32 15.10 27.07
CA LEU A 119 -6.77 16.46 27.16
C LEU A 119 -7.75 17.51 26.62
N VAL A 120 -8.43 17.25 25.51
CA VAL A 120 -9.44 18.16 24.95
C VAL A 120 -10.60 18.35 25.93
N VAL A 121 -11.04 17.29 26.61
CA VAL A 121 -12.08 17.36 27.66
C VAL A 121 -11.62 18.21 28.86
N GLN A 122 -10.33 18.23 29.18
CA GLN A 122 -9.76 19.08 30.23
C GLN A 122 -9.66 20.57 29.85
N GLY A 123 -9.87 20.91 28.58
CA GLY A 123 -10.00 22.29 28.09
C GLY A 123 -8.68 23.08 28.10
N GLN A 124 -8.76 24.38 28.39
CA GLN A 124 -7.66 25.33 28.14
C GLN A 124 -6.36 25.06 28.90
N ARG A 125 -6.39 24.34 30.03
CA ARG A 125 -5.18 24.05 30.84
C ARG A 125 -4.20 23.12 30.14
N ALA A 126 -4.65 22.39 29.11
CA ALA A 126 -3.88 21.36 28.42
C ALA A 126 -3.43 21.77 27.00
N ARG A 127 -3.50 23.05 26.59
CA ARG A 127 -3.18 23.46 25.21
C ARG A 127 -1.79 23.02 24.73
N ILE A 128 -0.78 23.12 25.58
CA ILE A 128 0.60 22.68 25.25
C ILE A 128 0.64 21.16 25.06
N ASP A 129 -0.03 20.42 25.93
CA ASP A 129 -0.08 18.95 25.87
C ASP A 129 -0.85 18.46 24.64
N ILE A 130 -1.95 19.14 24.29
CA ILE A 130 -2.74 18.88 23.07
C ILE A 130 -1.86 19.04 21.83
N ALA A 131 -1.12 20.15 21.73
CA ALA A 131 -0.21 20.39 20.61
C ALA A 131 0.88 19.31 20.52
N ALA A 132 1.50 18.97 21.64
CA ALA A 132 2.52 17.92 21.70
C ALA A 132 1.97 16.55 21.26
N LYS A 133 0.74 16.23 21.66
CA LYS A 133 0.07 14.99 21.26
C LYS A 133 -0.30 14.96 19.79
N ILE A 134 -0.82 16.06 19.23
CA ILE A 134 -1.08 16.18 17.79
C ILE A 134 0.23 15.99 17.00
N SER A 135 1.33 16.61 17.42
CA SER A 135 2.64 16.43 16.78
C SER A 135 3.14 14.98 16.85
N THR A 136 2.93 14.31 17.99
CA THR A 136 3.29 12.89 18.17
C THR A 136 2.51 12.00 17.20
N ILE A 137 1.19 12.21 17.12
CA ILE A 137 0.31 11.48 16.19
C ILE A 137 0.75 11.71 14.74
N LYS A 138 1.02 12.96 14.32
CA LYS A 138 1.53 13.27 12.98
C LYS A 138 2.82 12.52 12.67
N GLY A 139 3.75 12.43 13.63
CA GLY A 139 4.99 11.66 13.48
C GLY A 139 4.75 10.16 13.29
N LEU A 140 3.81 9.58 14.04
CA LEU A 140 3.43 8.17 13.89
C LEU A 140 2.78 7.89 12.52
N ILE A 141 1.95 8.81 12.03
CA ILE A 141 1.31 8.74 10.71
C ILE A 141 2.35 8.75 9.58
N ILE A 142 3.43 9.53 9.72
CA ILE A 142 4.55 9.50 8.76
C ILE A 142 5.21 8.13 8.76
N LYS A 143 5.48 7.56 9.94
CA LYS A 143 6.09 6.23 10.05
C LYS A 143 5.23 5.13 9.45
N LEU A 144 3.91 5.21 9.62
CA LEU A 144 2.96 4.23 9.08
C LEU A 144 2.85 4.27 7.54
N SER A 145 3.29 5.35 6.90
CA SER A 145 3.26 5.53 5.44
C SER A 145 4.65 5.65 4.79
N ALA A 146 5.71 5.37 5.56
CA ALA A 146 7.08 5.31 5.10
C ALA A 146 7.37 3.93 4.48
#